data_AF-A0A1Y6FV97-F1
#
_entry.id   AF-A0A1Y6FV97-F1
#
_cell.length_a   1.000
_cell.length_b   1.000
_cell.length_c   1.000
_cell.angle_alpha   90.00
_cell.angle_beta   90.00
_cell.angle_gamma   90.00
#
_symmetry.space_group_name_H-M   'P 1'
#
loop_
_entity.id
_entity.type
_entity.pdbx_description
1 polymer ?
#
loop_
_entity_poly.entity_id
_entity_poly.type
_entity_poly.pdbx_seq_one_letter_code
_entity_poly.pdbx_strand_id
1 'polypeptide(L)'
;MDSMRGLLSGSHDQDDGAIDAPPAVGVDERRMQVRAYNHWASLLADRAYPSVEDLDLDGADFGPNAVLLDFTAGIENPGISYLGERLREESQIDEDVHYISQIPGRSLLSRLTDHYLQIIANRAPIGFEAEFVNDRGATIMYRGILLPFSSDDDTIDFIMGVINWKEAVAAEQAEELQLSVEQALRSAAPLTAPVPVWADGPDSEHIDDEAAPGFAALGDAEPEAVAFGDAMLLTERFDDTAAPVAEGDEAADETADDGAAGPGDDAELADWLALARETAERAMAADSRSRSALYQAVGKAWDFALAAEAQPDAFAELLEDAGLQAQERAPMTPVVKLVFGASYDKTRLAEYACVLGHAKDAGLERGSLPAYLDRYPGGLKGLVKDARARRKPAGDAAAKVDEQLAALRTAHPALILEHDAGDAEFVVLIARAMPGGHIGIVAKAADDPALVAKLAKKAIAITAAD
;
A
#
# COMPACT_ATOMS: atom_id res chain seq x y z
N MET A 1 28.84 -7.40 -62.35
CA MET A 1 28.76 -6.50 -63.51
C MET A 1 27.31 -6.14 -63.69
N ASP A 2 27.06 -4.95 -64.24
CA ASP A 2 25.77 -4.27 -64.38
C ASP A 2 25.06 -3.88 -63.06
N SER A 3 24.60 -2.65 -62.79
CA SER A 3 24.08 -1.50 -63.60
C SER A 3 22.55 -1.53 -63.77
N MET A 4 21.80 -0.41 -63.76
CA MET A 4 21.99 0.94 -63.19
C MET A 4 20.61 1.67 -63.12
N ARG A 5 20.45 2.62 -62.19
CA ARG A 5 19.35 3.62 -61.99
C ARG A 5 18.26 3.83 -63.08
N GLY A 6 17.03 4.05 -62.62
CA GLY A 6 15.94 4.82 -63.28
C GLY A 6 14.61 4.65 -62.52
N LEU A 7 14.07 5.55 -61.68
CA LEU A 7 13.66 6.98 -61.80
C LEU A 7 12.43 7.27 -62.68
N LEU A 8 11.24 7.12 -62.06
CA LEU A 8 9.99 7.88 -62.28
C LEU A 8 9.40 8.05 -60.87
N SER A 9 9.17 9.22 -60.27
CA SER A 9 8.54 10.48 -60.75
C SER A 9 7.02 10.35 -60.92
N GLY A 10 6.28 10.81 -59.90
CA GLY A 10 4.82 10.87 -59.85
C GLY A 10 4.41 11.53 -58.53
N SER A 11 3.78 12.70 -58.60
CA SER A 11 3.56 13.60 -57.45
C SER A 11 2.13 13.59 -56.95
N HIS A 12 1.95 13.65 -55.63
CA HIS A 12 0.85 14.36 -54.99
C HIS A 12 1.32 14.94 -53.67
N ASP A 13 1.24 16.26 -53.54
CA ASP A 13 1.19 16.90 -52.23
C ASP A 13 -0.23 16.70 -51.66
N GLN A 14 -0.32 16.27 -50.41
CA GLN A 14 -1.53 16.39 -49.62
C GLN A 14 -1.09 16.72 -48.20
N ASP A 15 -1.54 17.88 -47.72
CA ASP A 15 -1.16 18.47 -46.44
C ASP A 15 -1.93 17.77 -45.31
N ASP A 16 -1.49 16.56 -44.97
CA ASP A 16 -2.06 15.78 -43.88
C ASP A 16 -1.35 16.18 -42.58
N GLY A 17 -2.07 16.91 -41.73
CA GLY A 17 -1.50 17.58 -40.57
C GLY A 17 -0.84 16.58 -39.64
N ALA A 18 0.45 16.80 -39.33
CA ALA A 18 1.23 15.90 -38.49
C ALA A 18 0.57 15.70 -37.11
N ILE A 19 -0.17 14.60 -36.96
CA ILE A 19 -0.64 14.11 -35.68
C ILE A 19 0.62 13.79 -34.88
N ASP A 20 0.93 14.64 -33.90
CA ASP A 20 2.02 14.40 -32.97
C ASP A 20 1.82 13.04 -32.33
N ALA A 21 2.77 12.14 -32.53
CA ALA A 21 2.61 10.75 -32.10
C ALA A 21 2.45 10.76 -30.57
N PRO A 22 1.38 10.16 -30.01
CA PRO A 22 1.06 10.29 -28.59
C PRO A 22 2.31 9.96 -27.78
N PRO A 23 2.79 10.89 -26.94
CA PRO A 23 4.21 10.97 -26.60
C PRO A 23 4.68 9.66 -25.99
N ALA A 24 5.61 9.00 -26.69
CA ALA A 24 6.12 7.69 -26.31
C ALA A 24 6.53 7.72 -24.83
N VAL A 25 5.81 6.96 -24.01
CA VAL A 25 5.93 7.01 -22.54
C VAL A 25 7.40 6.82 -22.19
N GLY A 26 8.01 7.88 -21.65
CA GLY A 26 9.46 7.99 -21.54
C GLY A 26 10.04 6.80 -20.77
N VAL A 27 11.12 6.22 -21.30
CA VAL A 27 11.81 5.03 -20.77
C VAL A 27 12.63 5.35 -19.49
N ASP A 28 12.16 6.31 -18.71
CA ASP A 28 12.81 6.94 -17.56
C ASP A 28 11.74 7.36 -16.54
N GLU A 29 11.37 6.43 -15.65
CA GLU A 29 10.44 6.66 -14.55
C GLU A 29 11.12 7.55 -13.49
N ARG A 30 10.60 8.74 -13.27
CA ARG A 30 11.22 9.80 -12.46
C ARG A 30 11.12 9.57 -10.94
N ARG A 31 10.31 8.60 -10.49
CA ARG A 31 10.11 8.29 -9.07
C ARG A 31 11.19 7.34 -8.56
N MET A 32 12.10 7.87 -7.74
CA MET A 32 13.21 7.13 -7.14
C MET A 32 12.83 5.76 -6.54
N GLN A 33 11.69 5.66 -5.83
CA GLN A 33 11.23 4.40 -5.24
C GLN A 33 10.80 3.37 -6.29
N VAL A 34 10.25 3.82 -7.43
CA VAL A 34 9.86 2.95 -8.54
C VAL A 34 11.09 2.54 -9.35
N ARG A 35 12.10 3.40 -9.50
CA ARG A 35 13.42 3.00 -10.05
C ARG A 35 14.11 1.95 -9.17
N ALA A 36 14.10 2.13 -7.86
CA ALA A 36 14.63 1.15 -6.91
C ALA A 36 13.86 -0.19 -6.97
N TYR A 37 12.53 -0.15 -7.08
CA TYR A 37 11.71 -1.34 -7.33
C TYR A 37 12.04 -2.00 -8.66
N ASN A 38 12.19 -1.23 -9.75
CA ASN A 38 12.50 -1.77 -11.08
C ASN A 38 13.91 -2.38 -11.13
N HIS A 39 14.89 -1.78 -10.44
CA HIS A 39 16.22 -2.35 -10.26
C HIS A 39 16.14 -3.69 -9.54
N TRP A 40 15.51 -3.72 -8.36
CA TRP A 40 15.26 -4.95 -7.61
C TRP A 40 14.55 -6.02 -8.45
N ALA A 41 13.48 -5.64 -9.16
CA ALA A 41 12.71 -6.54 -10.02
C ALA A 41 13.54 -7.11 -11.18
N SER A 42 14.49 -6.33 -11.74
CA SER A 42 15.39 -6.82 -12.78
C SER A 42 16.40 -7.86 -12.30
N LEU A 43 16.63 -7.93 -10.98
CA LEU A 43 17.54 -8.90 -10.35
C LEU A 43 16.85 -10.20 -9.89
N LEU A 44 15.52 -10.35 -10.01
CA LEU A 44 14.85 -11.62 -9.62
C LEU A 44 15.22 -12.79 -10.54
N ALA A 45 15.31 -12.57 -11.85
CA ALA A 45 15.35 -13.65 -12.84
C ALA A 45 14.24 -14.70 -12.59
N ASP A 46 14.59 -15.96 -12.31
CA ASP A 46 13.67 -17.07 -11.98
C ASP A 46 13.50 -17.31 -10.46
N ARG A 47 14.07 -16.46 -9.59
CA ARG A 47 14.09 -16.60 -8.13
C ARG A 47 12.84 -16.04 -7.45
N ALA A 48 12.61 -16.41 -6.19
CA ALA A 48 11.61 -15.76 -5.32
C ALA A 48 12.09 -14.38 -4.81
N TYR A 49 13.40 -14.22 -4.56
CA TYR A 49 14.03 -12.94 -4.26
C TYR A 49 15.39 -12.82 -4.97
N PRO A 50 15.87 -11.59 -5.27
CA PRO A 50 17.22 -11.40 -5.80
C PRO A 50 18.31 -11.83 -4.83
N SER A 51 19.47 -12.22 -5.40
CA SER A 51 20.69 -12.40 -4.60
C SER A 51 21.21 -11.05 -4.12
N VAL A 52 21.73 -10.99 -2.90
CA VAL A 52 22.50 -9.82 -2.45
C VAL A 52 23.83 -9.67 -3.21
N GLU A 53 24.35 -10.77 -3.77
CA GLU A 53 25.60 -10.76 -4.57
C GLU A 53 25.47 -10.03 -5.91
N ASP A 54 24.24 -9.90 -6.44
CA ASP A 54 23.93 -9.21 -7.70
C ASP A 54 23.60 -7.71 -7.50
N LEU A 55 23.64 -7.21 -6.26
CA LEU A 55 23.25 -5.84 -5.91
C LEU A 55 24.41 -4.85 -6.00
N ASP A 56 24.46 -4.07 -7.08
CA ASP A 56 25.25 -2.83 -7.14
C ASP A 56 24.45 -1.65 -6.58
N LEU A 57 24.98 -1.00 -5.55
CA LEU A 57 24.43 0.23 -4.96
C LEU A 57 25.24 1.49 -5.34
N ASP A 58 26.50 1.35 -5.75
CA ASP A 58 27.37 2.49 -6.07
C ASP A 58 27.22 2.93 -7.53
N GLY A 59 26.87 1.99 -8.42
CA GLY A 59 26.37 2.29 -9.77
C GLY A 59 24.90 2.76 -9.81
N ALA A 60 24.15 2.61 -8.71
CA ALA A 60 22.73 2.93 -8.66
C ALA A 60 22.48 4.43 -8.38
N ASP A 61 21.63 5.07 -9.19
CA ASP A 61 21.33 6.51 -9.06
C ASP A 61 20.50 6.90 -7.82
N PHE A 62 20.09 5.89 -7.05
CA PHE A 62 19.44 6.01 -5.74
C PHE A 62 20.33 5.53 -4.58
N GLY A 63 21.55 5.05 -4.85
CA GLY A 63 22.54 4.59 -3.86
C GLY A 63 22.78 5.59 -2.71
N PRO A 64 23.04 6.88 -2.99
CA PRO A 64 23.20 7.91 -1.94
C PRO A 64 21.97 8.09 -1.03
N ASN A 65 20.81 7.60 -1.46
CA ASN A 65 19.52 7.63 -0.76
C ASN A 65 19.12 6.24 -0.21
N ALA A 66 20.02 5.26 -0.24
CA ALA A 66 19.78 3.87 0.12
C ALA A 66 20.45 3.44 1.43
N VAL A 67 19.98 2.32 1.97
CA VAL A 67 20.57 1.54 3.06
C VAL A 67 20.45 0.06 2.72
N LEU A 68 21.41 -0.76 3.15
CA LEU A 68 21.29 -2.22 3.16
C LEU A 68 21.39 -2.71 4.61
N LEU A 69 20.39 -3.48 5.03
CA LEU A 69 20.28 -4.05 6.37
C LEU A 69 20.61 -5.54 6.32
N ASP A 70 21.48 -6.00 7.22
CA ASP A 70 22.01 -7.37 7.31
C ASP A 70 21.40 -8.11 8.50
N PHE A 71 20.60 -9.14 8.21
CA PHE A 71 19.89 -9.97 9.19
C PHE A 71 20.59 -11.30 9.49
N THR A 72 21.77 -11.58 8.91
CA THR A 72 22.49 -12.83 9.11
C THR A 72 22.88 -13.06 10.58
N ALA A 73 23.11 -11.98 11.32
CA ALA A 73 23.39 -11.99 12.76
C ALA A 73 22.13 -12.05 13.65
N GLY A 74 20.92 -11.91 13.09
CA GLY A 74 19.64 -11.98 13.80
C GLY A 74 18.72 -10.77 13.56
N ILE A 75 17.41 -10.97 13.83
CA ILE A 75 16.36 -10.02 13.44
C ILE A 75 16.08 -8.87 14.42
N GLU A 76 16.61 -8.90 15.64
CA GLU A 76 16.28 -7.90 16.68
C GLU A 76 17.14 -6.62 16.58
N ASN A 77 18.36 -6.76 16.07
CA ASN A 77 19.33 -5.68 15.87
C ASN A 77 20.23 -6.02 14.68
N PRO A 78 19.72 -5.97 13.44
CA PRO A 78 20.49 -6.26 12.25
C PRO A 78 21.60 -5.22 12.04
N GLY A 79 22.61 -5.62 11.28
CA GLY A 79 23.71 -4.76 10.86
C GLY A 79 23.31 -3.79 9.76
N ILE A 80 24.13 -2.77 9.53
CA ILE A 80 24.04 -1.82 8.42
C ILE A 80 25.24 -2.11 7.51
N SER A 81 25.02 -2.85 6.43
CA SER A 81 26.07 -3.26 5.49
C SER A 81 26.33 -2.22 4.39
N TYR A 82 25.36 -1.34 4.11
CA TYR A 82 25.52 -0.16 3.26
C TYR A 82 24.69 1.00 3.82
N LEU A 83 25.18 2.24 3.71
CA LEU A 83 24.41 3.46 4.00
C LEU A 83 24.90 4.60 3.13
N GLY A 84 24.05 5.05 2.20
CA GLY A 84 24.35 6.09 1.23
C GLY A 84 24.59 7.47 1.87
N GLU A 85 25.49 8.25 1.26
CA GLU A 85 26.02 9.50 1.81
C GLU A 85 24.93 10.50 2.23
N ARG A 86 23.92 10.75 1.38
CA ARG A 86 22.87 11.73 1.70
C ARG A 86 21.97 11.28 2.84
N LEU A 87 21.70 9.98 2.95
CA LEU A 87 20.90 9.42 4.04
C LEU A 87 21.67 9.42 5.36
N ARG A 88 23.00 9.23 5.30
CA ARG A 88 23.93 9.39 6.42
C ARG A 88 23.99 10.83 6.92
N GLU A 89 24.18 11.80 6.02
CA GLU A 89 24.23 13.24 6.32
C GLU A 89 22.94 13.72 7.02
N GLU A 90 21.77 13.50 6.42
CA GLU A 90 20.49 13.95 6.96
C GLU A 90 20.17 13.29 8.30
N SER A 91 20.46 12.00 8.43
CA SER A 91 20.23 11.24 9.66
C SER A 91 21.25 11.55 10.77
N GLN A 92 22.30 12.34 10.49
CA GLN A 92 23.43 12.65 11.38
C GLN A 92 24.08 11.37 11.95
N ILE A 93 24.48 10.46 11.04
CA ILE A 93 25.02 9.14 11.39
C ILE A 93 26.55 9.10 11.20
N ASP A 94 27.27 9.04 12.31
CA ASP A 94 28.74 8.90 12.35
C ASP A 94 29.24 7.59 11.70
N GLU A 95 30.53 7.55 11.34
CA GLU A 95 31.15 6.43 10.61
C GLU A 95 31.17 5.09 11.39
N ASP A 96 31.09 5.12 12.73
CA ASP A 96 31.14 3.97 13.63
C ASP A 96 29.74 3.36 13.95
N VAL A 97 28.69 3.88 13.31
CA VAL A 97 27.33 3.32 13.39
C VAL A 97 27.20 2.14 12.43
N HIS A 98 27.08 0.94 13.00
CA HIS A 98 27.05 -0.34 12.28
C HIS A 98 25.79 -1.17 12.54
N TYR A 99 24.92 -0.76 13.47
CA TYR A 99 23.71 -1.50 13.86
C TYR A 99 22.50 -0.57 14.06
N ILE A 100 21.28 -1.10 13.87
CA ILE A 100 20.05 -0.31 14.04
C ILE A 100 19.94 0.34 15.43
N SER A 101 20.33 -0.35 16.50
CA SER A 101 20.26 0.21 17.87
C SER A 101 21.18 1.41 18.14
N GLN A 102 22.11 1.73 17.25
CA GLN A 102 22.96 2.93 17.31
C GLN A 102 22.36 4.14 16.59
N ILE A 103 21.28 3.97 15.81
CA ILE A 103 20.65 5.03 15.01
C ILE A 103 19.91 6.03 15.94
N PRO A 104 20.01 7.35 15.72
CA PRO A 104 19.16 8.33 16.41
C PRO A 104 17.67 8.10 16.13
N GLY A 105 16.86 7.86 17.18
CA GLY A 105 15.43 7.50 17.08
C GLY A 105 14.48 8.57 16.51
N ARG A 106 15.01 9.73 16.13
CA ARG A 106 14.29 10.80 15.41
C ARG A 106 14.91 11.11 14.03
N SER A 107 15.77 10.24 13.52
CA SER A 107 16.28 10.29 12.14
C SER A 107 15.29 9.70 11.12
N LEU A 108 15.52 10.00 9.83
CA LEU A 108 14.85 9.31 8.72
C LEU A 108 15.11 7.80 8.75
N LEU A 109 16.36 7.39 9.01
CA LEU A 109 16.73 5.98 8.96
C LEU A 109 15.98 5.15 10.02
N SER A 110 15.80 5.70 11.23
CA SER A 110 14.96 5.06 12.26
C SER A 110 13.54 4.77 11.78
N ARG A 111 12.94 5.69 11.01
CA ARG A 111 11.57 5.55 10.48
C ARG A 111 11.46 4.60 9.30
N LEU A 112 12.52 4.48 8.51
CA LEU A 112 12.63 3.40 7.53
C LEU A 112 12.73 2.03 8.21
N THR A 113 13.45 1.94 9.33
CA THR A 113 13.63 0.67 10.06
C THR A 113 12.41 0.21 10.84
N ASP A 114 11.47 1.08 11.23
CA ASP A 114 10.21 0.71 11.91
C ASP A 114 9.39 -0.36 11.14
N HIS A 115 9.62 -0.50 9.83
CA HIS A 115 8.88 -1.37 8.93
C HIS A 115 9.56 -2.70 8.57
N TYR A 116 10.83 -2.96 8.93
CA TYR A 116 11.53 -4.18 8.45
C TYR A 116 10.89 -5.49 8.95
N LEU A 117 10.34 -5.51 10.17
CA LEU A 117 9.60 -6.67 10.70
C LEU A 117 8.34 -6.98 9.87
N GLN A 118 7.77 -5.98 9.19
CA GLN A 118 6.62 -6.16 8.30
C GLN A 118 7.03 -6.79 6.96
N ILE A 119 8.23 -6.48 6.45
CA ILE A 119 8.81 -7.17 5.28
C ILE A 119 9.00 -8.66 5.59
N ILE A 120 9.66 -8.97 6.71
CA ILE A 120 9.95 -10.35 7.13
C ILE A 120 8.65 -11.16 7.32
N ALA A 121 7.61 -10.52 7.89
CA ALA A 121 6.30 -11.15 8.08
C ALA A 121 5.48 -11.33 6.79
N ASN A 122 5.54 -10.37 5.86
CA ASN A 122 4.73 -10.38 4.63
C ASN A 122 5.42 -11.04 3.44
N ARG A 123 6.75 -11.24 3.48
CA ARG A 123 7.59 -11.78 2.39
C ARG A 123 7.41 -11.06 1.04
N ALA A 124 7.29 -9.73 1.08
CA ALA A 124 7.08 -8.89 -0.09
C ALA A 124 7.67 -7.48 0.12
N PRO A 125 7.99 -6.72 -0.94
CA PRO A 125 8.30 -5.29 -0.86
C PRO A 125 7.19 -4.46 -0.20
N ILE A 126 7.57 -3.41 0.53
CA ILE A 126 6.64 -2.45 1.14
C ILE A 126 7.08 -1.02 0.81
N GLY A 127 6.22 -0.29 0.09
CA GLY A 127 6.31 1.17 -0.04
C GLY A 127 5.53 1.86 1.08
N PHE A 128 6.03 3.01 1.54
CA PHE A 128 5.43 3.78 2.63
C PHE A 128 5.72 5.28 2.46
N GLU A 129 4.83 6.12 2.99
CA GLU A 129 5.01 7.57 3.03
C GLU A 129 4.41 8.15 4.31
N ALA A 130 5.06 9.17 4.85
CA ALA A 130 4.64 9.86 6.06
C ALA A 130 5.35 11.22 6.18
N GLU A 131 4.98 11.96 7.21
CA GLU A 131 5.65 13.18 7.66
C GLU A 131 6.08 13.06 9.11
N PHE A 132 7.16 13.76 9.48
CA PHE A 132 7.61 13.90 10.86
C PHE A 132 8.36 15.22 11.05
N VAL A 133 8.52 15.65 12.30
CA VAL A 133 9.36 16.81 12.64
C VAL A 133 10.73 16.32 13.12
N ASN A 134 11.79 16.71 12.41
CA ASN A 134 13.16 16.35 12.77
C ASN A 134 13.64 17.08 14.04
N ASP A 135 14.85 16.77 14.51
CA ASP A 135 15.43 17.42 15.71
C ASP A 135 15.86 18.88 15.47
N ARG A 136 15.82 19.35 14.21
CA ARG A 136 16.00 20.76 13.82
C ARG A 136 14.68 21.55 13.82
N GLY A 137 13.54 20.91 14.13
CA GLY A 137 12.22 21.52 14.14
C GLY A 137 11.54 21.65 12.77
N ALA A 138 12.15 21.14 11.70
CA ALA A 138 11.58 21.19 10.35
C ALA A 138 10.71 19.96 10.06
N THR A 139 9.58 20.19 9.37
CA THR A 139 8.69 19.11 8.93
C THR A 139 9.26 18.46 7.68
N ILE A 140 9.66 17.20 7.79
CA ILE A 140 10.13 16.39 6.66
C ILE A 140 9.00 15.47 6.21
N MET A 141 8.55 15.64 4.96
CA MET A 141 7.75 14.65 4.24
C MET A 141 8.69 13.66 3.56
N TYR A 142 8.47 12.36 3.72
CA TYR A 142 9.28 11.32 3.08
C TYR A 142 8.43 10.21 2.47
N ARG A 143 8.98 9.59 1.42
CA ARG A 143 8.47 8.36 0.82
C ARG A 143 9.61 7.36 0.68
N GLY A 144 9.44 6.17 1.21
CA GLY A 144 10.40 5.09 1.18
C GLY A 144 9.86 3.81 0.53
N ILE A 145 10.77 2.90 0.23
CA ILE A 145 10.47 1.51 -0.10
C ILE A 145 11.50 0.60 0.57
N LEU A 146 11.03 -0.52 1.13
CA LEU A 146 11.85 -1.63 1.61
C LEU A 146 11.68 -2.81 0.65
N LEU A 147 12.80 -3.45 0.29
CA LEU A 147 12.91 -4.47 -0.76
C LEU A 147 13.72 -5.67 -0.23
N PRO A 148 13.12 -6.87 -0.10
CA PRO A 148 13.79 -8.05 0.47
C PRO A 148 14.73 -8.73 -0.52
N PHE A 149 15.87 -9.18 -0.02
CA PHE A 149 16.85 -10.00 -0.73
C PHE A 149 17.01 -11.35 -0.01
N SER A 150 17.55 -12.34 -0.70
CA SER A 150 17.80 -13.67 -0.14
C SER A 150 19.04 -14.30 -0.76
N SER A 151 20.00 -14.74 0.06
CA SER A 151 21.08 -15.59 -0.46
C SER A 151 20.57 -16.98 -0.88
N ASP A 152 19.65 -17.59 -0.14
CA ASP A 152 19.21 -18.99 -0.30
C ASP A 152 17.86 -19.22 -1.02
N ASP A 153 17.14 -18.15 -1.35
CA ASP A 153 15.80 -18.09 -1.97
C ASP A 153 14.59 -18.51 -1.10
N ASP A 154 14.76 -18.70 0.21
CA ASP A 154 13.64 -18.87 1.17
C ASP A 154 13.71 -17.90 2.35
N THR A 155 14.90 -17.64 2.87
CA THR A 155 15.11 -16.77 4.04
C THR A 155 15.51 -15.35 3.60
N ILE A 156 14.81 -14.35 4.16
CA ILE A 156 15.15 -12.93 3.93
C ILE A 156 16.28 -12.58 4.90
N ASP A 157 17.50 -12.56 4.38
CA ASP A 157 18.74 -12.28 5.11
C ASP A 157 19.26 -10.85 4.89
N PHE A 158 18.81 -10.17 3.82
CA PHE A 158 19.08 -8.75 3.59
C PHE A 158 17.79 -7.98 3.21
N ILE A 159 17.72 -6.71 3.59
CA ILE A 159 16.66 -5.79 3.11
C ILE A 159 17.30 -4.48 2.68
N MET A 160 17.11 -4.12 1.41
CA MET A 160 17.46 -2.80 0.89
C MET A 160 16.34 -1.82 1.19
N GLY A 161 16.68 -0.66 1.75
CA GLY A 161 15.77 0.46 1.90
C GLY A 161 16.19 1.62 1.02
N VAL A 162 15.25 2.28 0.34
CA VAL A 162 15.50 3.50 -0.43
C VAL A 162 14.49 4.56 -0.04
N ILE A 163 14.96 5.75 0.34
CA ILE A 163 14.11 6.82 0.88
C ILE A 163 14.44 8.18 0.25
N ASN A 164 13.40 8.90 -0.14
CA ASN A 164 13.49 10.26 -0.65
C ASN A 164 12.61 11.18 0.22
N TRP A 165 13.09 12.39 0.47
CA TRP A 165 12.45 13.32 1.40
C TRP A 165 12.46 14.76 0.88
N LYS A 166 11.58 15.57 1.45
CA LYS A 166 11.54 17.03 1.29
C LYS A 166 11.35 17.67 2.66
N GLU A 167 12.25 18.57 3.00
CA GLU A 167 12.09 19.47 4.14
C GLU A 167 11.14 20.60 3.74
N ALA A 168 10.04 20.76 4.49
CA ALA A 168 9.17 21.92 4.40
C ALA A 168 9.74 23.02 5.29
N VAL A 169 9.92 24.22 4.71
CA VAL A 169 10.43 25.39 5.42
C VAL A 169 9.49 25.73 6.58
N ALA A 170 10.04 25.94 7.77
CA ALA A 170 9.26 26.35 8.95
C ALA A 170 8.52 27.67 8.67
N ALA A 171 7.28 27.80 9.13
CA ALA A 171 6.42 28.94 8.79
C ALA A 171 7.08 30.30 9.09
N GLU A 172 7.76 30.42 10.23
CA GLU A 172 8.51 31.62 10.64
C GLU A 172 9.61 31.99 9.63
N GLN A 173 10.32 31.00 9.06
CA GLN A 173 11.36 31.21 8.05
C GLN A 173 10.75 31.51 6.67
N ALA A 174 9.57 30.95 6.36
CA ALA A 174 8.82 31.31 5.16
C ALA A 174 8.33 32.76 5.24
N GLU A 175 7.86 33.22 6.40
CA GLU A 175 7.49 34.61 6.65
C GLU A 175 8.71 35.55 6.63
N GLU A 176 9.84 35.20 7.26
CA GLU A 176 11.06 36.01 7.23
C GLU A 176 11.65 36.11 5.81
N LEU A 177 11.64 35.01 5.05
CA LEU A 177 12.01 35.01 3.62
C LEU A 177 11.04 35.85 2.79
N GLN A 178 9.72 35.72 2.97
CA GLN A 178 8.73 36.54 2.28
C GLN A 178 8.91 38.02 2.61
N LEU A 179 9.09 38.38 3.88
CA LEU A 179 9.37 39.74 4.33
C LEU A 179 10.66 40.29 3.70
N SER A 180 11.73 39.48 3.63
CA SER A 180 12.99 39.90 2.99
C SER A 180 12.84 40.10 1.48
N VAL A 181 12.09 39.24 0.78
CA VAL A 181 11.80 39.34 -0.66
C VAL A 181 10.89 40.54 -0.94
N GLU A 182 9.86 40.76 -0.14
CA GLU A 182 8.95 41.89 -0.27
C GLU A 182 9.65 43.22 0.08
N GLN A 183 10.57 43.22 1.04
CA GLN A 183 11.43 44.36 1.38
C GLN A 183 12.49 44.64 0.29
N ALA A 184 13.04 43.60 -0.36
CA ALA A 184 13.87 43.74 -1.54
C ALA A 184 13.08 44.31 -2.73
N LEU A 185 11.86 43.82 -2.99
CA LEU A 185 10.96 44.36 -4.01
C LEU A 185 10.56 45.82 -3.72
N ARG A 186 10.33 46.19 -2.45
CA ARG A 186 10.05 47.59 -2.03
C ARG A 186 11.28 48.51 -2.05
N SER A 187 12.49 47.97 -2.04
CA SER A 187 13.73 48.77 -2.06
C SER A 187 14.48 48.75 -3.39
N ALA A 188 14.09 47.88 -4.33
CA ALA A 188 14.53 47.92 -5.71
C ALA A 188 14.09 49.24 -6.36
N ALA A 189 15.07 50.06 -6.75
CA ALA A 189 14.79 51.28 -7.52
C ALA A 189 14.11 50.89 -8.85
N PRO A 190 13.05 51.59 -9.28
CA PRO A 190 12.31 51.23 -10.48
C PRO A 190 13.21 51.32 -11.71
N LEU A 191 13.25 50.24 -12.50
CA LEU A 191 14.00 50.18 -13.75
C LEU A 191 13.38 51.14 -14.76
N THR A 192 13.96 52.33 -14.92
CA THR A 192 13.60 53.28 -15.98
C THR A 192 14.03 52.70 -17.33
N ALA A 193 13.14 51.91 -17.95
CA ALA A 193 13.34 51.39 -19.28
C ALA A 193 13.43 52.54 -20.30
N PRO A 194 14.48 52.60 -21.15
CA PRO A 194 14.54 53.57 -22.23
C PRO A 194 13.50 53.22 -23.30
N VAL A 195 12.59 54.15 -23.59
CA VAL A 195 11.49 53.96 -24.54
C VAL A 195 12.03 53.91 -25.97
N PRO A 196 11.78 52.84 -26.76
CA PRO A 196 12.10 52.79 -28.19
C PRO A 196 11.26 53.80 -28.98
N VAL A 197 11.86 54.39 -30.02
CA VAL A 197 11.25 55.43 -30.85
C VAL A 197 10.77 54.84 -32.19
N TRP A 198 9.69 55.42 -32.72
CA TRP A 198 8.88 54.99 -33.89
C TRP A 198 7.88 53.86 -33.59
N ALA A 199 6.68 53.83 -34.20
CA ALA A 199 6.25 54.53 -35.42
C ALA A 199 5.09 55.54 -35.24
N ASP A 200 4.82 56.30 -36.31
CA ASP A 200 3.80 57.34 -36.42
C ASP A 200 2.34 56.84 -36.30
N GLY A 201 1.47 57.73 -35.85
CA GLY A 201 0.08 57.80 -36.34
C GLY A 201 0.00 58.80 -37.50
N PRO A 202 -1.00 58.68 -38.39
CA PRO A 202 -2.15 59.55 -38.16
C PRO A 202 -3.50 58.98 -38.64
N ASP A 203 -4.44 58.78 -37.71
CA ASP A 203 -5.85 59.18 -37.91
C ASP A 203 -6.63 59.22 -36.57
N SER A 204 -7.25 60.38 -36.31
CA SER A 204 -8.66 60.64 -35.93
C SER A 204 -9.48 59.59 -35.10
N GLU A 205 -10.35 59.92 -34.13
CA GLU A 205 -10.69 61.17 -33.39
C GLU A 205 -11.69 60.85 -32.22
N HIS A 206 -11.57 61.49 -31.04
CA HIS A 206 -12.54 61.48 -29.90
C HIS A 206 -12.88 60.07 -29.29
N ILE A 207 -13.62 59.87 -28.17
CA ILE A 207 -14.55 60.68 -27.33
C ILE A 207 -14.31 60.38 -25.82
N ASP A 208 -14.52 61.36 -24.93
CA ASP A 208 -14.45 61.25 -23.46
C ASP A 208 -15.71 60.63 -22.79
N ASP A 209 -15.64 60.13 -21.54
CA ASP A 209 -16.18 60.81 -20.33
C ASP A 209 -16.03 60.00 -19.00
N GLU A 210 -16.38 60.61 -17.86
CA GLU A 210 -16.15 60.15 -16.46
C GLU A 210 -17.06 59.01 -15.91
N ALA A 211 -16.59 58.26 -14.88
CA ALA A 211 -17.25 58.10 -13.55
C ALA A 211 -16.53 57.14 -12.56
N ALA A 212 -16.61 57.44 -11.25
CA ALA A 212 -16.14 56.63 -10.11
C ALA A 212 -16.72 57.20 -8.77
N PRO A 213 -16.46 56.68 -7.55
CA PRO A 213 -16.28 55.30 -7.04
C PRO A 213 -17.24 54.99 -5.83
N GLY A 214 -17.01 53.90 -5.06
CA GLY A 214 -17.58 53.78 -3.69
C GLY A 214 -17.40 52.42 -2.98
N PHE A 215 -16.84 52.39 -1.75
CA PHE A 215 -16.64 51.18 -0.93
C PHE A 215 -16.44 51.51 0.58
N ALA A 216 -17.09 50.78 1.50
CA ALA A 216 -16.88 50.72 2.98
C ALA A 216 -17.82 49.61 3.57
N ALA A 217 -17.40 48.60 4.37
CA ALA A 217 -16.79 48.58 5.72
C ALA A 217 -17.82 48.77 6.88
N LEU A 218 -17.71 48.18 8.09
CA LEU A 218 -16.73 47.28 8.76
C LEU A 218 -17.36 45.86 8.97
N GLY A 219 -17.13 44.96 9.95
CA GLY A 219 -16.33 44.82 11.20
C GLY A 219 -17.01 43.82 12.18
N ASP A 220 -16.46 43.23 13.27
CA ASP A 220 -15.11 43.04 13.87
C ASP A 220 -15.19 41.96 15.03
N ALA A 221 -14.06 41.45 15.58
CA ALA A 221 -13.83 40.81 16.93
C ALA A 221 -13.41 39.29 17.06
N GLU A 222 -12.59 39.01 18.10
CA GLU A 222 -11.73 37.83 18.46
C GLU A 222 -11.53 37.82 20.02
N PRO A 223 -10.79 36.91 20.74
CA PRO A 223 -10.32 35.50 20.55
C PRO A 223 -10.50 34.58 21.83
N GLU A 224 -9.59 33.60 22.07
CA GLU A 224 -9.32 32.73 23.27
C GLU A 224 -10.14 31.41 23.45
N ALA A 225 -9.61 30.25 23.92
CA ALA A 225 -8.23 29.75 24.15
C ALA A 225 -8.15 28.18 24.30
N VAL A 226 -6.93 27.62 24.41
CA VAL A 226 -6.48 26.22 24.18
C VAL A 226 -6.89 25.12 25.20
N ALA A 227 -7.11 23.87 24.74
CA ALA A 227 -6.74 22.61 25.44
C ALA A 227 -6.76 21.35 24.50
N PHE A 228 -6.05 20.27 24.86
CA PHE A 228 -5.88 19.02 24.07
C PHE A 228 -6.89 17.90 24.43
N GLY A 229 -7.20 16.96 23.51
CA GLY A 229 -7.87 15.70 23.88
C GLY A 229 -8.40 14.74 22.78
N ASP A 230 -7.51 14.04 22.06
CA ASP A 230 -7.64 12.66 21.48
C ASP A 230 -8.84 12.25 20.56
N ALA A 231 -8.69 11.06 19.94
CA ALA A 231 -9.71 10.23 19.26
C ALA A 231 -10.36 10.75 17.95
N MET A 232 -9.69 10.49 16.83
CA MET A 232 -10.26 10.58 15.46
C MET A 232 -11.37 9.55 15.22
N LEU A 233 -12.62 9.98 15.00
CA LEU A 233 -13.72 9.10 14.57
C LEU A 233 -14.76 9.87 13.73
N LEU A 234 -14.46 10.09 12.44
CA LEU A 234 -15.40 10.68 11.48
C LEU A 234 -16.24 9.61 10.77
N THR A 235 -17.42 9.35 11.31
CA THR A 235 -18.54 8.81 10.53
C THR A 235 -19.20 9.93 9.73
N GLU A 236 -18.72 10.20 8.52
CA GLU A 236 -19.36 11.16 7.62
C GLU A 236 -20.63 10.57 6.99
N ARG A 237 -21.75 11.24 7.26
CA ARG A 237 -23.09 10.88 6.80
C ARG A 237 -23.46 11.76 5.62
N PHE A 238 -23.39 11.22 4.41
CA PHE A 238 -23.90 11.93 3.23
C PHE A 238 -25.42 11.91 3.22
N ASP A 239 -26.02 13.11 3.21
CA ASP A 239 -27.46 13.33 3.17
C ASP A 239 -27.92 13.54 1.72
N ASP A 240 -29.17 13.19 1.41
CA ASP A 240 -29.72 13.17 0.05
C ASP A 240 -30.55 14.44 -0.23
N THR A 241 -30.13 15.23 -1.23
CA THR A 241 -30.91 16.35 -1.77
C THR A 241 -30.84 16.40 -3.30
N ALA A 242 -31.81 15.77 -3.96
CA ALA A 242 -31.97 15.85 -5.42
C ALA A 242 -32.38 17.26 -5.91
N ALA A 243 -31.93 17.62 -7.11
CA ALA A 243 -32.39 18.78 -7.88
C ALA A 243 -32.60 18.35 -9.36
N PRO A 244 -33.49 19.03 -10.13
CA PRO A 244 -34.14 18.40 -11.28
C PRO A 244 -33.40 18.52 -12.63
N VAL A 245 -33.79 17.63 -13.54
CA VAL A 245 -33.34 17.53 -14.94
C VAL A 245 -33.75 18.73 -15.82
N ALA A 246 -32.96 18.96 -16.87
CA ALA A 246 -33.30 19.71 -18.07
C ALA A 246 -32.79 18.94 -19.31
N GLU A 247 -33.50 19.00 -20.44
CA GLU A 247 -33.24 18.19 -21.64
C GLU A 247 -32.44 18.94 -22.73
N GLY A 248 -31.71 18.19 -23.57
CA GLY A 248 -31.07 18.65 -24.83
C GLY A 248 -29.59 19.03 -24.66
N ASP A 249 -28.63 18.31 -25.23
CA ASP A 249 -28.45 18.13 -26.68
C ASP A 249 -27.87 16.73 -27.05
N GLU A 250 -27.97 16.30 -28.31
CA GLU A 250 -27.48 14.98 -28.77
C GLU A 250 -26.03 15.05 -29.28
N ALA A 251 -25.08 14.59 -28.44
CA ALA A 251 -23.73 14.23 -28.86
C ALA A 251 -23.44 12.78 -28.40
N ALA A 252 -22.92 11.95 -29.30
CA ALA A 252 -22.80 10.51 -29.07
C ALA A 252 -21.73 10.16 -28.01
N ASP A 253 -22.18 9.64 -26.87
CA ASP A 253 -21.34 9.04 -25.83
C ASP A 253 -21.28 7.51 -26.04
N GLU A 254 -20.20 7.02 -26.63
CA GLU A 254 -19.92 5.58 -26.78
C GLU A 254 -19.27 4.97 -25.52
N THR A 255 -19.69 5.39 -24.31
CA THR A 255 -19.34 4.73 -23.04
C THR A 255 -20.55 4.19 -22.26
N ALA A 256 -21.60 3.78 -22.98
CA ALA A 256 -22.72 3.04 -22.43
C ALA A 256 -22.29 1.69 -21.81
N ASP A 257 -22.83 1.39 -20.63
CA ASP A 257 -22.63 0.16 -19.85
C ASP A 257 -23.03 -1.11 -20.63
N ASP A 258 -22.02 -1.90 -21.04
CA ASP A 258 -22.19 -3.26 -21.59
C ASP A 258 -21.50 -4.32 -20.69
N GLY A 259 -21.31 -4.02 -19.39
CA GLY A 259 -20.64 -4.92 -18.44
C GLY A 259 -21.53 -6.05 -17.89
N ALA A 260 -22.81 -6.05 -18.25
CA ALA A 260 -23.84 -6.87 -17.61
C ALA A 260 -24.13 -8.22 -18.31
N ALA A 261 -23.91 -8.31 -19.63
CA ALA A 261 -24.21 -9.52 -20.40
C ALA A 261 -23.10 -10.58 -20.21
N GLY A 262 -23.38 -11.62 -19.41
CA GLY A 262 -22.63 -12.88 -19.51
C GLY A 262 -23.04 -13.66 -20.77
N PRO A 263 -22.31 -14.73 -21.11
CA PRO A 263 -22.77 -15.71 -22.09
C PRO A 263 -24.19 -16.22 -21.80
N GLY A 264 -24.89 -16.69 -22.83
CA GLY A 264 -26.21 -17.28 -22.67
C GLY A 264 -26.21 -18.54 -21.80
N ASP A 265 -27.38 -18.98 -21.34
CA ASP A 265 -27.53 -20.18 -20.52
C ASP A 265 -27.07 -21.47 -21.25
N ASP A 266 -27.13 -21.46 -22.59
CA ASP A 266 -26.68 -22.55 -23.47
C ASP A 266 -25.19 -22.47 -23.86
N ALA A 267 -24.41 -21.51 -23.33
CA ALA A 267 -23.01 -21.28 -23.73
C ALA A 267 -22.05 -22.35 -23.18
N GLU A 268 -20.94 -22.58 -23.91
CA GLU A 268 -19.96 -23.61 -23.54
C GLU A 268 -19.15 -23.17 -22.31
N LEU A 269 -18.75 -24.14 -21.47
CA LEU A 269 -17.97 -23.85 -20.26
C LEU A 269 -16.63 -23.13 -20.54
N ALA A 270 -16.08 -23.30 -21.74
CA ALA A 270 -14.91 -22.57 -22.22
C ALA A 270 -15.16 -21.06 -22.36
N ASP A 271 -16.34 -20.62 -22.82
CA ASP A 271 -16.70 -19.20 -22.93
C ASP A 271 -16.81 -18.54 -21.56
N TRP A 272 -17.41 -19.25 -20.59
CA TRP A 272 -17.49 -18.80 -19.20
C TRP A 272 -16.10 -18.67 -18.57
N LEU A 273 -15.18 -19.61 -18.84
CA LEU A 273 -13.79 -19.51 -18.39
C LEU A 273 -13.04 -18.37 -19.07
N ALA A 274 -13.25 -18.14 -20.36
CA ALA A 274 -12.65 -17.05 -21.12
C ALA A 274 -13.06 -15.68 -20.56
N LEU A 275 -14.37 -15.43 -20.37
CA LEU A 275 -14.85 -14.19 -19.76
C LEU A 275 -14.32 -13.99 -18.33
N ALA A 276 -14.24 -15.07 -17.54
CA ALA A 276 -13.72 -15.02 -16.18
C ALA A 276 -12.23 -14.66 -16.15
N ARG A 277 -11.41 -15.24 -17.05
CA ARG A 277 -9.99 -14.91 -17.23
C ARG A 277 -9.80 -13.47 -17.70
N GLU A 278 -10.46 -13.06 -18.76
CA GLU A 278 -10.36 -11.71 -19.32
C GLU A 278 -10.77 -10.64 -18.30
N THR A 279 -11.80 -10.93 -17.48
CA THR A 279 -12.21 -10.04 -16.38
C THR A 279 -11.20 -10.03 -15.22
N ALA A 280 -10.56 -11.16 -14.91
CA ALA A 280 -9.47 -11.21 -13.94
C ALA A 280 -8.22 -10.45 -14.44
N GLU A 281 -7.87 -10.59 -15.72
CA GLU A 281 -6.77 -9.88 -16.37
C GLU A 281 -7.01 -8.37 -16.40
N ARG A 282 -8.21 -7.92 -16.79
CA ARG A 282 -8.62 -6.50 -16.66
C ARG A 282 -8.53 -6.01 -15.21
N ALA A 283 -8.93 -6.81 -14.23
CA ALA A 283 -8.82 -6.46 -12.80
C ALA A 283 -7.38 -6.49 -12.25
N MET A 284 -6.44 -7.17 -12.92
CA MET A 284 -5.00 -7.14 -12.59
C MET A 284 -4.28 -5.97 -13.27
N ALA A 285 -4.66 -5.62 -14.50
CA ALA A 285 -4.11 -4.48 -15.24
C ALA A 285 -4.62 -3.12 -14.72
N ALA A 286 -5.82 -3.06 -14.14
CA ALA A 286 -6.42 -1.86 -13.57
C ALA A 286 -5.79 -1.47 -12.21
N ASP A 287 -4.55 -0.97 -12.25
CA ASP A 287 -3.70 -0.50 -11.15
C ASP A 287 -4.40 -0.33 -9.78
N SER A 288 -4.30 -1.39 -8.98
CA SER A 288 -4.38 -1.49 -7.50
C SER A 288 -5.57 -0.88 -6.73
N ARG A 289 -6.39 -0.01 -7.35
CA ARG A 289 -7.26 0.96 -6.67
C ARG A 289 -8.76 0.68 -6.84
N SER A 290 -9.16 -0.14 -7.82
CA SER A 290 -10.57 -0.45 -8.09
C SER A 290 -11.07 -1.69 -7.33
N ARG A 291 -11.61 -1.49 -6.11
CA ARG A 291 -12.28 -2.56 -5.32
C ARG A 291 -13.37 -3.27 -6.13
N SER A 292 -14.08 -2.50 -6.97
CA SER A 292 -15.12 -2.98 -7.89
C SER A 292 -14.60 -3.98 -8.91
N ALA A 293 -13.48 -3.74 -9.59
CA ALA A 293 -12.95 -4.65 -10.61
C ALA A 293 -12.55 -6.01 -10.00
N LEU A 294 -11.93 -6.00 -8.81
CA LEU A 294 -11.65 -7.24 -8.07
C LEU A 294 -12.94 -8.00 -7.71
N TYR A 295 -14.00 -7.30 -7.30
CA TYR A 295 -15.27 -7.95 -6.95
C TYR A 295 -16.00 -8.48 -8.20
N GLN A 296 -15.87 -7.82 -9.35
CA GLN A 296 -16.34 -8.33 -10.64
C GLN A 296 -15.56 -9.57 -11.10
N ALA A 297 -14.22 -9.59 -10.98
CA ALA A 297 -13.41 -10.77 -11.32
C ALA A 297 -13.74 -11.99 -10.44
N VAL A 298 -13.88 -11.78 -9.12
CA VAL A 298 -14.33 -12.85 -8.20
C VAL A 298 -15.81 -13.22 -8.48
N GLY A 299 -16.63 -12.28 -8.95
CA GLY A 299 -17.98 -12.53 -9.46
C GLY A 299 -18.00 -13.43 -10.69
N LYS A 300 -17.19 -13.17 -11.72
CA LYS A 300 -17.11 -14.03 -12.91
C LYS A 300 -16.49 -15.40 -12.61
N ALA A 301 -15.63 -15.51 -11.61
CA ALA A 301 -15.20 -16.80 -11.08
C ALA A 301 -16.33 -17.60 -10.40
N TRP A 302 -17.37 -16.94 -9.86
CA TRP A 302 -18.59 -17.58 -9.35
C TRP A 302 -19.56 -17.94 -10.48
N ASP A 303 -19.75 -17.06 -11.46
CA ASP A 303 -20.56 -17.33 -12.65
C ASP A 303 -20.03 -18.59 -13.38
N PHE A 304 -18.71 -18.69 -13.55
CA PHE A 304 -18.02 -19.88 -14.08
C PHE A 304 -18.16 -21.11 -13.16
N ALA A 305 -18.14 -20.96 -11.82
CA ALA A 305 -18.38 -22.08 -10.90
C ALA A 305 -19.77 -22.69 -11.07
N LEU A 306 -20.80 -21.86 -11.24
CA LEU A 306 -22.17 -22.30 -11.49
C LEU A 306 -22.30 -23.02 -12.84
N ALA A 307 -21.65 -22.52 -13.89
CA ALA A 307 -21.58 -23.19 -15.19
C ALA A 307 -20.85 -24.56 -15.11
N ALA A 308 -19.74 -24.63 -14.36
CA ALA A 308 -18.98 -25.87 -14.15
C ALA A 308 -19.79 -26.94 -13.39
N GLU A 309 -20.68 -26.55 -12.47
CA GLU A 309 -21.57 -27.47 -11.78
C GLU A 309 -22.71 -28.00 -12.67
N ALA A 310 -23.04 -27.30 -13.77
CA ALA A 310 -23.97 -27.76 -14.79
C ALA A 310 -23.28 -28.60 -15.90
N GLN A 311 -21.99 -28.39 -16.16
CA GLN A 311 -21.21 -29.04 -17.23
C GLN A 311 -19.99 -29.81 -16.66
N PRO A 312 -20.21 -30.87 -15.85
CA PRO A 312 -19.14 -31.52 -15.07
C PRO A 312 -18.09 -32.25 -15.91
N ASP A 313 -18.47 -32.81 -17.07
CA ASP A 313 -17.53 -33.52 -17.95
C ASP A 313 -16.56 -32.52 -18.63
N ALA A 314 -17.09 -31.41 -19.18
CA ALA A 314 -16.27 -30.32 -19.71
C ALA A 314 -15.40 -29.66 -18.62
N PHE A 315 -15.86 -29.61 -17.37
CA PHE A 315 -15.03 -29.14 -16.25
C PHE A 315 -13.87 -30.10 -15.94
N ALA A 316 -14.05 -31.41 -16.12
CA ALA A 316 -12.97 -32.37 -15.98
C ALA A 316 -11.91 -32.23 -17.08
N GLU A 317 -12.33 -32.03 -18.34
CA GLU A 317 -11.42 -31.77 -19.47
C GLU A 317 -10.58 -30.50 -19.23
N LEU A 318 -11.22 -29.39 -18.84
CA LEU A 318 -10.53 -28.13 -18.51
C LEU A 318 -9.55 -28.25 -17.32
N LEU A 319 -9.78 -29.20 -16.40
CA LEU A 319 -8.84 -29.49 -15.32
C LEU A 319 -7.64 -30.33 -15.79
N GLU A 320 -7.86 -31.31 -16.67
CA GLU A 320 -6.78 -32.15 -17.23
C GLU A 320 -5.82 -31.30 -18.08
N ASP A 321 -6.35 -30.47 -19.00
CA ASP A 321 -5.56 -29.52 -19.81
C ASP A 321 -4.74 -28.54 -18.95
N ALA A 322 -5.26 -28.14 -17.79
CA ALA A 322 -4.59 -27.24 -16.86
C ALA A 322 -3.59 -27.94 -15.92
N GLY A 323 -3.45 -29.27 -15.99
CA GLY A 323 -2.64 -30.06 -15.05
C GLY A 323 -3.18 -30.01 -13.60
N LEU A 324 -4.47 -29.77 -13.43
CA LEU A 324 -5.16 -29.65 -12.15
C LEU A 324 -5.94 -30.93 -11.81
N GLN A 325 -6.30 -31.07 -10.54
CA GLN A 325 -7.15 -32.17 -10.06
C GLN A 325 -8.33 -31.60 -9.27
N ALA A 326 -9.50 -32.23 -9.42
CA ALA A 326 -10.67 -31.95 -8.60
C ALA A 326 -10.40 -32.25 -7.11
N GLN A 327 -10.99 -31.46 -6.22
CA GLN A 327 -10.71 -31.52 -4.78
C GLN A 327 -12.01 -31.53 -3.97
N GLU A 328 -12.53 -32.70 -3.60
CA GLU A 328 -13.78 -32.83 -2.81
C GLU A 328 -13.78 -31.98 -1.53
N ARG A 329 -12.62 -31.87 -0.86
CA ARG A 329 -12.46 -31.09 0.38
C ARG A 329 -12.29 -29.58 0.16
N ALA A 330 -12.09 -29.14 -1.09
CA ALA A 330 -11.86 -27.75 -1.45
C ALA A 330 -12.29 -27.47 -2.91
N PRO A 331 -13.58 -27.69 -3.26
CA PRO A 331 -14.02 -27.75 -4.66
C PRO A 331 -13.86 -26.44 -5.44
N MET A 332 -13.73 -25.32 -4.73
CA MET A 332 -13.50 -24.00 -5.32
C MET A 332 -12.02 -23.71 -5.62
N THR A 333 -11.07 -24.46 -5.05
CA THR A 333 -9.63 -24.25 -5.30
C THR A 333 -9.25 -24.48 -6.78
N PRO A 334 -9.72 -25.53 -7.47
CA PRO A 334 -9.45 -25.71 -8.90
C PRO A 334 -10.11 -24.61 -9.75
N VAL A 335 -11.34 -24.22 -9.44
CA VAL A 335 -12.07 -23.12 -10.13
C VAL A 335 -11.25 -21.82 -10.11
N VAL A 336 -10.80 -21.39 -8.93
CA VAL A 336 -10.01 -20.16 -8.80
C VAL A 336 -8.65 -20.28 -9.50
N LYS A 337 -8.02 -21.47 -9.49
CA LYS A 337 -6.78 -21.70 -10.24
C LYS A 337 -6.96 -21.66 -11.76
N LEU A 338 -8.10 -22.10 -12.28
CA LEU A 338 -8.42 -21.99 -13.71
C LEU A 338 -8.59 -20.53 -14.15
N VAL A 339 -9.25 -19.72 -13.32
CA VAL A 339 -9.58 -18.31 -13.63
C VAL A 339 -8.41 -17.35 -13.39
N PHE A 340 -7.72 -17.44 -12.25
CA PHE A 340 -6.66 -16.50 -11.86
C PHE A 340 -5.23 -17.03 -12.14
N GLY A 341 -5.10 -18.28 -12.59
CA GLY A 341 -3.82 -18.94 -12.82
C GLY A 341 -3.31 -19.73 -11.60
N ALA A 342 -2.69 -20.89 -11.86
CA ALA A 342 -2.21 -21.79 -10.82
C ALA A 342 -0.96 -21.28 -10.07
N SER A 343 -0.24 -20.33 -10.65
CA SER A 343 0.95 -19.64 -10.12
C SER A 343 0.65 -18.34 -9.37
N TYR A 344 -0.61 -17.89 -9.36
CA TYR A 344 -1.03 -16.67 -8.66
C TYR A 344 -0.85 -16.78 -7.14
N ASP A 345 -0.85 -15.65 -6.42
CA ASP A 345 -0.61 -15.62 -4.97
C ASP A 345 -1.49 -16.62 -4.23
N LYS A 346 -0.83 -17.56 -3.55
CA LYS A 346 -1.43 -18.63 -2.76
C LYS A 346 -2.38 -18.10 -1.69
N THR A 347 -2.14 -16.90 -1.17
CA THR A 347 -3.00 -16.24 -0.17
C THR A 347 -4.30 -15.76 -0.81
N ARG A 348 -4.23 -14.96 -1.88
CA ARG A 348 -5.38 -14.52 -2.67
C ARG A 348 -6.19 -15.71 -3.23
N LEU A 349 -5.54 -16.72 -3.79
CA LEU A 349 -6.22 -17.95 -4.25
C LEU A 349 -7.05 -18.59 -3.13
N ALA A 350 -6.48 -18.70 -1.92
CA ALA A 350 -7.17 -19.26 -0.75
C ALA A 350 -8.26 -18.31 -0.18
N GLU A 351 -8.15 -17.00 -0.37
CA GLU A 351 -9.20 -16.04 -0.02
C GLU A 351 -10.36 -16.08 -1.01
N TYR A 352 -10.10 -16.08 -2.32
CA TYR A 352 -11.13 -16.14 -3.36
C TYR A 352 -11.86 -17.49 -3.28
N ALA A 353 -11.16 -18.62 -3.07
CA ALA A 353 -11.81 -19.92 -2.87
C ALA A 353 -12.64 -19.98 -1.57
N CYS A 354 -12.30 -19.18 -0.55
CA CYS A 354 -13.11 -19.01 0.65
C CYS A 354 -14.39 -18.19 0.36
N VAL A 355 -14.29 -17.14 -0.48
CA VAL A 355 -15.45 -16.37 -0.95
C VAL A 355 -16.40 -17.23 -1.79
N LEU A 356 -15.90 -17.95 -2.80
CA LEU A 356 -16.73 -18.84 -3.62
C LEU A 356 -17.37 -19.95 -2.78
N GLY A 357 -16.65 -20.48 -1.79
CA GLY A 357 -17.21 -21.45 -0.84
C GLY A 357 -18.38 -20.87 -0.04
N HIS A 358 -18.26 -19.64 0.45
CA HIS A 358 -19.38 -18.94 1.11
C HIS A 358 -20.51 -18.59 0.14
N ALA A 359 -20.21 -18.24 -1.12
CA ALA A 359 -21.22 -17.98 -2.15
C ALA A 359 -22.09 -19.23 -2.41
N LYS A 360 -21.45 -20.41 -2.48
CA LYS A 360 -22.11 -21.71 -2.54
C LYS A 360 -22.91 -22.03 -1.27
N ASP A 361 -22.29 -21.90 -0.09
CA ASP A 361 -22.96 -22.13 1.21
C ASP A 361 -24.18 -21.20 1.43
N ALA A 362 -24.19 -20.01 0.81
CA ALA A 362 -25.26 -19.03 0.88
C ALA A 362 -26.25 -19.09 -0.30
N GLY A 363 -26.03 -19.95 -1.30
CA GLY A 363 -26.91 -20.10 -2.46
C GLY A 363 -26.99 -18.85 -3.36
N LEU A 364 -25.89 -18.12 -3.55
CA LEU A 364 -25.88 -16.88 -4.34
C LEU A 364 -26.08 -17.14 -5.84
N GLU A 365 -27.01 -16.42 -6.46
CA GLU A 365 -27.30 -16.52 -7.89
C GLU A 365 -26.17 -15.90 -8.75
N ARG A 366 -26.09 -16.30 -10.02
CA ARG A 366 -25.17 -15.76 -11.03
C ARG A 366 -25.25 -14.24 -11.10
N GLY A 367 -24.12 -13.54 -11.18
CA GLY A 367 -24.02 -12.08 -11.20
C GLY A 367 -24.27 -11.37 -9.86
N SER A 368 -24.76 -12.05 -8.82
CA SER A 368 -25.10 -11.40 -7.53
C SER A 368 -23.89 -11.14 -6.61
N LEU A 369 -22.81 -11.91 -6.76
CA LEU A 369 -21.66 -11.89 -5.85
C LEU A 369 -20.91 -10.53 -5.74
N PRO A 370 -20.71 -9.73 -6.81
CA PRO A 370 -20.07 -8.42 -6.70
C PRO A 370 -20.84 -7.47 -5.78
N ALA A 371 -22.17 -7.39 -5.96
CA ALA A 371 -23.05 -6.56 -5.13
C ALA A 371 -23.21 -7.13 -3.70
N TYR A 372 -23.11 -8.44 -3.52
CA TYR A 372 -23.05 -9.07 -2.20
C TYR A 372 -21.76 -8.68 -1.46
N LEU A 373 -20.61 -8.76 -2.12
CA LEU A 373 -19.31 -8.40 -1.55
C LEU A 373 -19.22 -6.91 -1.19
N ASP A 374 -19.77 -6.02 -2.01
CA ASP A 374 -19.72 -4.59 -1.77
C ASP A 374 -20.54 -4.16 -0.54
N ARG A 375 -21.67 -4.85 -0.29
CA ARG A 375 -22.54 -4.68 0.88
C ARG A 375 -22.07 -5.42 2.14
N TYR A 376 -21.10 -6.34 2.03
CA TYR A 376 -20.64 -7.12 3.17
C TYR A 376 -19.77 -6.26 4.11
N PRO A 377 -19.95 -6.30 5.44
CA PRO A 377 -19.11 -5.54 6.37
C PRO A 377 -17.61 -5.91 6.25
N GLY A 378 -16.77 -4.94 5.85
CA GLY A 378 -15.35 -5.19 5.55
C GLY A 378 -15.10 -5.92 4.22
N GLY A 379 -16.13 -6.06 3.37
CA GLY A 379 -16.09 -6.67 2.05
C GLY A 379 -15.50 -8.07 2.04
N LEU A 380 -14.75 -8.39 0.98
CA LEU A 380 -14.04 -9.66 0.79
C LEU A 380 -13.21 -10.08 2.02
N LYS A 381 -12.46 -9.16 2.63
CA LYS A 381 -11.61 -9.47 3.81
C LYS A 381 -12.45 -9.75 5.05
N GLY A 382 -13.56 -9.04 5.25
CA GLY A 382 -14.54 -9.30 6.32
C GLY A 382 -15.20 -10.67 6.17
N LEU A 383 -15.71 -10.99 4.97
CA LEU A 383 -16.29 -12.29 4.65
C LEU A 383 -15.31 -13.43 4.92
N VAL A 384 -14.06 -13.31 4.45
CA VAL A 384 -13.00 -14.31 4.70
C VAL A 384 -12.71 -14.49 6.20
N LYS A 385 -12.66 -13.40 6.98
CA LYS A 385 -12.49 -13.43 8.43
C LYS A 385 -13.64 -14.19 9.11
N ASP A 386 -14.88 -13.90 8.74
CA ASP A 386 -16.07 -14.48 9.35
C ASP A 386 -16.32 -15.93 8.91
N ALA A 387 -15.93 -16.31 7.69
CA ALA A 387 -15.90 -17.70 7.24
C ALA A 387 -14.81 -18.52 7.96
N ARG A 388 -13.60 -17.96 8.15
CA ARG A 388 -12.52 -18.59 8.94
C ARG A 388 -12.89 -18.70 10.43
N ALA A 389 -13.62 -17.74 10.98
CA ALA A 389 -14.15 -17.82 12.34
C ALA A 389 -15.19 -18.94 12.48
N ARG A 390 -16.17 -19.02 11.58
CA ARG A 390 -17.21 -20.07 11.56
C ARG A 390 -16.64 -21.48 11.38
N ARG A 391 -15.53 -21.66 10.65
CA ARG A 391 -14.83 -22.95 10.50
C ARG A 391 -14.00 -23.38 11.72
N LYS A 392 -13.88 -22.56 12.77
CA LYS A 392 -13.11 -22.89 13.98
C LYS A 392 -14.04 -23.51 15.05
N PRO A 393 -13.86 -24.80 15.43
CA PRO A 393 -14.70 -25.41 16.45
C PRO A 393 -14.51 -24.70 17.80
N ALA A 394 -15.62 -24.29 18.42
CA ALA A 394 -15.60 -23.49 19.65
C ALA A 394 -15.04 -24.26 20.87
N GLY A 395 -15.15 -25.59 20.88
CA GLY A 395 -14.68 -26.46 21.97
C GLY A 395 -13.16 -26.42 22.16
N ASP A 396 -12.38 -26.83 21.14
CA ASP A 396 -10.92 -26.97 21.22
C ASP A 396 -10.21 -25.69 21.69
N ALA A 397 -10.70 -24.54 21.24
CA ALA A 397 -10.11 -23.23 21.54
C ALA A 397 -10.37 -22.75 22.98
N ALA A 398 -11.35 -23.34 23.67
CA ALA A 398 -11.70 -23.07 25.06
C ALA A 398 -11.13 -24.15 26.00
N ALA A 399 -11.27 -25.44 25.67
CA ALA A 399 -10.72 -26.55 26.45
C ALA A 399 -9.20 -26.41 26.64
N LYS A 400 -8.48 -26.03 25.58
CA LYS A 400 -7.03 -25.80 25.64
C LYS A 400 -6.63 -24.58 26.50
N VAL A 401 -7.52 -23.61 26.70
CA VAL A 401 -7.27 -22.49 27.63
C VAL A 401 -7.30 -22.98 29.06
N ASP A 402 -8.33 -23.73 29.43
CA ASP A 402 -8.50 -24.20 30.80
C ASP A 402 -7.42 -25.23 31.16
N GLU A 403 -6.99 -26.08 30.22
CA GLU A 403 -5.80 -26.95 30.36
C GLU A 403 -4.53 -26.13 30.67
N GLN A 404 -4.27 -25.05 29.91
CA GLN A 404 -3.08 -24.21 30.10
C GLN A 404 -3.15 -23.39 31.41
N LEU A 405 -4.33 -22.94 31.83
CA LEU A 405 -4.52 -22.29 33.14
C LEU A 405 -4.39 -23.30 34.29
N ALA A 406 -4.92 -24.52 34.15
CA ALA A 406 -4.77 -25.59 35.12
C ALA A 406 -3.29 -25.99 35.33
N ALA A 407 -2.49 -26.04 34.25
CA ALA A 407 -1.05 -26.23 34.37
C ALA A 407 -0.39 -25.11 35.21
N LEU A 408 -0.73 -23.84 34.95
CA LEU A 408 -0.20 -22.70 35.71
C LEU A 408 -0.65 -22.71 37.19
N ARG A 409 -1.87 -23.16 37.50
CA ARG A 409 -2.35 -23.39 38.90
C ARG A 409 -1.49 -24.40 39.67
N THR A 410 -0.83 -25.33 38.97
CA THR A 410 0.04 -26.36 39.58
C THR A 410 1.53 -26.02 39.53
N ALA A 411 1.94 -24.99 38.81
CA ALA A 411 3.34 -24.60 38.69
C ALA A 411 3.88 -24.05 40.03
N HIS A 412 5.10 -24.42 40.39
CA HIS A 412 5.75 -23.85 41.57
C HIS A 412 6.29 -22.44 41.28
N PRO A 413 6.07 -21.45 42.17
CA PRO A 413 6.54 -20.09 41.95
C PRO A 413 8.06 -20.00 42.13
N ALA A 414 8.78 -19.66 41.05
CA ALA A 414 10.23 -19.43 41.09
C ALA A 414 10.63 -18.20 41.93
N LEU A 415 9.70 -17.27 42.16
CA LEU A 415 9.83 -16.12 43.05
C LEU A 415 8.45 -15.79 43.64
N ILE A 416 8.40 -15.41 44.91
CA ILE A 416 7.21 -14.87 45.58
C ILE A 416 7.51 -13.41 45.96
N LEU A 417 6.54 -12.53 45.74
CA LEU A 417 6.64 -11.09 46.00
C LEU A 417 5.40 -10.63 46.76
N GLU A 418 5.59 -9.83 47.80
CA GLU A 418 4.47 -9.16 48.49
C GLU A 418 4.02 -7.95 47.66
N HIS A 419 2.79 -8.00 47.16
CA HIS A 419 2.17 -6.97 46.33
C HIS A 419 0.66 -6.95 46.56
N ASP A 420 0.03 -5.78 46.42
CA ASP A 420 -1.43 -5.65 46.50
C ASP A 420 -2.08 -6.14 45.20
N ALA A 421 -2.23 -7.46 45.10
CA ALA A 421 -2.74 -8.14 43.92
C ALA A 421 -4.26 -7.95 43.72
N GLY A 422 -5.00 -7.64 44.78
CA GLY A 422 -6.46 -7.81 44.84
C GLY A 422 -6.89 -9.28 44.86
N ASP A 423 -8.18 -9.54 44.61
CA ASP A 423 -8.78 -10.89 44.63
C ASP A 423 -8.54 -11.71 43.33
N ALA A 424 -7.58 -11.30 42.48
CA ALA A 424 -7.35 -11.91 41.17
C ALA A 424 -6.55 -13.23 41.25
N GLU A 425 -7.04 -14.31 40.63
CA GLU A 425 -6.36 -15.62 40.57
C GLU A 425 -4.97 -15.55 39.89
N PHE A 426 -4.87 -14.73 38.84
CA PHE A 426 -3.64 -14.49 38.09
C PHE A 426 -3.49 -13.00 37.80
N VAL A 427 -2.30 -12.46 38.06
CA VAL A 427 -1.93 -11.06 37.77
C VAL A 427 -0.90 -11.00 36.65
N VAL A 428 -1.12 -10.12 35.68
CA VAL A 428 -0.15 -9.83 34.62
C VAL A 428 0.74 -8.67 35.05
N LEU A 429 2.02 -8.95 35.27
CA LEU A 429 3.04 -7.97 35.61
C LEU A 429 3.94 -7.68 34.39
N ILE A 430 4.19 -6.41 34.13
CA ILE A 430 5.18 -5.96 33.16
C ILE A 430 6.50 -5.77 33.90
N ALA A 431 7.56 -6.42 33.42
CA ALA A 431 8.89 -6.32 33.99
C ALA A 431 9.94 -5.90 32.95
N ARG A 432 10.95 -5.17 33.42
CA ARG A 432 12.07 -4.64 32.65
C ARG A 432 13.34 -5.41 33.01
N ALA A 433 14.09 -5.85 32.01
CA ALA A 433 15.45 -6.36 32.19
C ALA A 433 16.39 -5.21 32.60
N MET A 434 17.22 -5.46 33.60
CA MET A 434 18.16 -4.50 34.20
C MET A 434 19.59 -5.06 34.12
N PRO A 435 20.63 -4.19 34.15
CA PRO A 435 22.03 -4.64 34.15
C PRO A 435 22.31 -5.66 35.26
N GLY A 436 23.22 -6.61 34.99
CA GLY A 436 23.54 -7.71 35.91
C GLY A 436 22.56 -8.88 35.89
N GLY A 437 21.61 -8.92 34.95
CA GLY A 437 20.59 -9.99 34.86
C GLY A 437 19.44 -9.84 35.86
N HIS A 438 19.31 -8.66 36.49
CA HIS A 438 18.20 -8.36 37.39
C HIS A 438 16.93 -8.07 36.60
N ILE A 439 15.77 -8.35 37.19
CA ILE A 439 14.45 -8.08 36.61
C ILE A 439 13.69 -7.15 37.57
N GLY A 440 13.31 -5.97 37.09
CA GLY A 440 12.52 -5.01 37.85
C GLY A 440 11.08 -4.95 37.33
N ILE A 441 10.09 -5.20 38.19
CA ILE A 441 8.67 -5.02 37.83
C ILE A 441 8.36 -3.54 37.75
N VAL A 442 7.71 -3.12 36.65
CA VAL A 442 7.45 -1.70 36.32
C VAL A 442 5.95 -1.36 36.22
N ALA A 443 5.06 -2.34 36.02
CA ALA A 443 3.61 -2.14 36.09
C ALA A 443 2.84 -3.44 36.39
N LYS A 444 1.63 -3.30 36.96
CA LYS A 444 0.55 -4.31 36.94
C LYS A 444 -0.42 -3.92 35.83
N ALA A 445 -0.86 -4.87 35.00
CA ALA A 445 -1.98 -4.65 34.08
C ALA A 445 -3.33 -4.73 34.83
N ALA A 446 -4.38 -4.10 34.28
CA ALA A 446 -5.73 -4.25 34.81
C ALA A 446 -6.19 -5.72 34.81
N ASP A 447 -7.10 -6.07 35.73
CA ASP A 447 -7.56 -7.44 35.94
C ASP A 447 -8.50 -7.90 34.81
N ASP A 448 -7.92 -8.30 33.67
CA ASP A 448 -8.59 -8.77 32.46
C ASP A 448 -8.39 -10.30 32.26
N PRO A 449 -9.42 -11.13 32.54
CA PRO A 449 -9.36 -12.58 32.33
C PRO A 449 -9.12 -13.00 30.87
N ALA A 450 -9.51 -12.18 29.88
CA ALA A 450 -9.28 -12.47 28.47
C ALA A 450 -7.81 -12.22 28.09
N LEU A 451 -7.16 -11.20 28.66
CA LEU A 451 -5.71 -11.00 28.55
C LEU A 451 -4.93 -12.15 29.23
N VAL A 452 -5.33 -12.56 30.43
CA VAL A 452 -4.74 -13.72 31.13
C VAL A 452 -4.86 -14.98 30.26
N ALA A 453 -6.06 -15.29 29.75
CA ALA A 453 -6.29 -16.44 28.87
C ALA A 453 -5.55 -16.35 27.51
N LYS A 454 -5.25 -15.15 27.03
CA LYS A 454 -4.45 -14.90 25.82
C LYS A 454 -2.95 -15.12 26.07
N LEU A 455 -2.44 -14.76 27.26
CA LEU A 455 -1.05 -14.94 27.64
C LEU A 455 -0.75 -16.39 28.07
N ALA A 456 -1.66 -17.04 28.81
CA ALA A 456 -1.54 -18.45 29.19
C ALA A 456 -1.31 -19.39 27.98
N LYS A 457 -1.86 -19.04 26.80
CA LYS A 457 -1.62 -19.76 25.54
C LYS A 457 -0.16 -19.83 25.10
N LYS A 458 0.66 -18.87 25.53
CA LYS A 458 2.09 -18.75 25.23
C LYS A 458 2.99 -18.87 26.47
N ALA A 459 2.41 -19.07 27.65
CA ALA A 459 3.16 -19.16 28.89
C ALA A 459 3.94 -20.48 28.94
N ILE A 460 5.19 -20.41 29.41
CA ILE A 460 6.02 -21.56 29.75
C ILE A 460 6.26 -21.45 31.26
N ALA A 461 5.95 -22.51 32.01
CA ALA A 461 6.18 -22.53 33.44
C ALA A 461 7.69 -22.48 33.73
N ILE A 462 8.11 -21.62 34.66
CA ILE A 462 9.50 -21.56 35.11
C ILE A 462 9.75 -22.75 36.04
N THR A 463 10.18 -23.87 35.47
CA THR A 463 10.70 -25.00 36.25
C THR A 463 11.97 -24.57 36.97
N ALA A 464 12.06 -24.85 38.26
CA ALA A 464 13.34 -24.78 38.97
C ALA A 464 14.34 -25.75 38.31
N ALA A 465 15.61 -25.37 38.28
CA ALA A 465 16.69 -26.31 38.00
C ALA A 465 17.02 -27.09 39.27
N ASP A 466 17.16 -28.41 39.14
CA ASP A 466 17.64 -29.33 40.20
C ASP A 466 19.15 -29.14 40.49
#